data_AF-A0A7Z0LEF7-F1
#
_entry.id   AF-A0A7Z0LEF7-F1
#
_cell.length_a   1.000
_cell.length_b   1.000
_cell.length_c   1.000
_cell.angle_alpha   90.00
_cell.angle_beta   90.00
_cell.angle_gamma   90.00
#
_symmetry.space_group_name_H-M   'P 1'
#
loop_
_entity.id
_entity.type
_entity.pdbx_description
1 polymer ?
#
loop_
_entity_poly.entity_id
_entity_poly.type
_entity_poly.pdbx_seq_one_letter_code
_entity_poly.pdbx_strand_id
1 'polypeptide(L)' 'MTEKTQRQLDAEAILQKCGGSFSRLGKEGTIKENKTVFKFVADEANRKQRELVGLE' A
#
# COMPACT_ATOMS: atom_id res chain seq x y z
N MET A 1 -7.14 -16.93 -8.30
CA MET A 1 -7.43 -15.48 -8.32
C MET A 1 -7.37 -15.00 -6.88
N THR A 2 -6.32 -14.28 -6.49
CA THR A 2 -6.24 -13.69 -5.14
C THR A 2 -7.22 -12.54 -5.05
N GLU A 3 -8.22 -12.69 -4.20
CA GLU A 3 -9.15 -11.63 -3.83
C GLU A 3 -8.35 -10.49 -3.19
N LYS A 4 -8.35 -9.30 -3.81
CA LYS A 4 -7.70 -8.13 -3.20
C LYS A 4 -8.52 -7.72 -1.98
N THR A 5 -7.86 -7.57 -0.84
CA THR A 5 -8.56 -7.13 0.37
C THR A 5 -9.00 -5.67 0.22
N GLN A 6 -10.08 -5.28 0.91
CA GLN A 6 -10.59 -3.90 0.89
C GLN A 6 -9.49 -2.86 1.18
N ARG A 7 -8.53 -3.19 2.06
CA ARG A 7 -7.40 -2.30 2.40
C ARG A 7 -6.44 -2.07 1.23
N GLN A 8 -6.26 -3.07 0.37
CA GLN A 8 -5.43 -2.93 -0.84
C GLN A 8 -6.12 -2.03 -1.86
N LEU A 9 -7.45 -2.21 -2.03
CA LEU A 9 -8.24 -1.33 -2.90
C LEU A 9 -8.23 0.12 -2.42
N ASP A 10 -8.35 0.34 -1.10
CA ASP A 10 -8.29 1.67 -0.51
C ASP A 10 -6.92 2.32 -0.72
N ALA A 11 -5.82 1.58 -0.52
CA ALA A 11 -4.46 2.09 -0.74
C ALA A 11 -4.20 2.41 -2.24
N GLU A 12 -4.67 1.55 -3.14
CA GLU A 12 -4.56 1.76 -4.59
C GLU A 12 -5.36 2.99 -5.05
N ALA A 13 -6.57 3.18 -4.53
CA ALA A 13 -7.39 4.36 -4.82
C ALA A 13 -6.74 5.66 -4.33
N ILE A 14 -6.14 5.65 -3.14
CA ILE A 14 -5.40 6.79 -2.59
C ILE A 14 -4.17 7.10 -3.45
N LEU A 15 -3.40 6.08 -3.85
CA LEU A 15 -2.25 6.26 -4.73
C LEU A 15 -2.68 6.82 -6.10
N GLN A 16 -3.77 6.33 -6.68
CA GLN A 16 -4.30 6.86 -7.95
C GLN A 16 -4.75 8.32 -7.82
N LYS A 17 -5.43 8.69 -6.73
CA LYS A 17 -5.78 10.10 -6.43
C LYS A 17 -4.55 11.01 -6.41
N CYS A 18 -3.41 10.51 -5.93
CA CYS A 18 -2.13 11.22 -5.91
C CYS A 18 -1.28 11.04 -7.19
N GLY A 19 -1.88 10.54 -8.28
CA GLY A 19 -1.18 10.32 -9.56
C GLY A 19 -0.06 9.28 -9.48
N GLY A 20 -0.15 8.33 -8.54
CA GLY A 20 0.88 7.33 -8.25
C GLY A 20 2.14 7.88 -7.59
N SER A 21 2.15 9.15 -7.17
CA SER A 21 3.33 9.79 -6.59
C SER A 21 3.31 9.77 -5.06
N PHE A 22 4.29 9.11 -4.46
CA PHE A 22 4.51 9.15 -3.00
C PHE A 22 4.84 10.55 -2.49
N SER A 23 5.55 11.36 -3.28
CA SER A 23 5.84 12.74 -2.93
C SER A 23 4.57 13.59 -2.89
N ARG A 24 3.63 13.34 -3.82
CA ARG A 24 2.34 14.02 -3.84
C ARG A 24 1.44 13.54 -2.70
N LEU A 25 1.43 12.23 -2.43
CA LEU A 25 0.78 11.66 -1.27
C LEU A 25 1.26 12.30 0.04
N GLY A 26 2.57 12.47 0.23
CA GLY A 26 3.10 13.13 1.42
C GLY A 26 2.75 14.62 1.55
N LYS A 27 2.49 15.31 0.44
CA LYS A 27 2.16 16.76 0.42
C LYS A 27 0.66 17.04 0.49
N GLU A 28 -0.15 16.24 -0.20
CA GLU A 28 -1.59 16.47 -0.40
C GLU A 28 -2.46 15.46 0.35
N GLY A 29 -1.90 14.31 0.73
CA GLY A 29 -2.58 13.26 1.46
C GLY A 29 -2.68 13.56 2.96
N THR A 30 -3.80 13.16 3.54
CA THR A 30 -4.00 13.21 4.99
C THR A 30 -3.09 12.23 5.72
N ILE A 31 -2.88 12.45 7.02
CA ILE A 31 -2.13 11.51 7.89
C ILE A 31 -2.73 10.09 7.80
N LYS A 32 -4.06 9.98 7.70
CA LYS A 32 -4.75 8.69 7.57
C LYS A 32 -4.46 8.03 6.23
N GLU A 33 -4.55 8.76 5.12
CA GLU A 33 -4.23 8.26 3.78
C GLU A 33 -2.77 7.80 3.69
N ASN A 34 -1.84 8.59 4.22
CA ASN A 34 -0.42 8.24 4.28
C ASN A 34 -0.21 6.94 5.04
N LYS A 35 -0.80 6.81 6.24
CA LYS A 35 -0.71 5.58 7.04
C LYS A 35 -1.28 4.37 6.28
N THR A 36 -2.42 4.51 5.63
CA THR A 36 -3.05 3.41 4.86
C THR A 36 -2.12 2.92 3.76
N VAL A 37 -1.56 3.83 2.96
CA VAL A 37 -0.67 3.46 1.85
C VAL A 37 0.64 2.87 2.37
N PHE A 38 1.28 3.48 3.36
CA PHE A 38 2.54 2.95 3.90
C PHE A 38 2.35 1.59 4.57
N LYS A 39 1.22 1.36 5.25
CA LYS A 39 0.90 0.06 5.83
C LYS A 39 0.73 -1.00 4.74
N PHE A 40 0.01 -0.67 3.66
CA PHE A 40 -0.11 -1.56 2.51
C PHE A 40 1.26 -1.92 1.91
N VAL A 41 2.13 -0.93 1.67
CA VAL A 41 3.48 -1.17 1.14
C VAL A 41 4.30 -2.07 2.07
N ALA A 42 4.25 -1.82 3.39
CA ALA A 42 4.95 -2.63 4.37
C ALA A 42 4.42 -4.08 4.42
N ASP A 43 3.10 -4.27 4.33
CA ASP A 43 2.50 -5.60 4.34
C ASP A 43 2.84 -6.39 3.06
N GLU A 44 2.82 -5.73 1.90
CA GLU A 44 3.26 -6.35 0.64
C GLU A 44 4.76 -6.69 0.66
N ALA A 45 5.60 -5.80 1.21
CA ALA A 45 7.03 -6.05 1.37
C ALA A 45 7.27 -7.25 2.30
N ASN A 46 6.56 -7.31 3.44
CA ASN A 46 6.64 -8.42 4.37
C ASN A 46 6.19 -9.74 3.73
N ARG A 47 5.08 -9.75 2.97
CA ARG A 47 4.62 -10.96 2.26
C ARG A 47 5.68 -11.45 1.29
N LYS A 48 6.16 -10.57 0.41
CA LYS A 48 7.22 -10.91 -0.56
C LYS A 48 8.50 -11.38 0.12
N GLN A 49 8.89 -10.77 1.23
CA GLN A 49 10.04 -11.20 2.00
C GLN A 49 9.84 -12.61 2.55
N ARG A 50 8.67 -12.91 3.13
CA ARG A 50 8.36 -14.24 3.66
C ARG A 50 8.33 -15.30 2.55
N GLU A 51 7.78 -14.99 1.39
CA GLU A 51 7.85 -15.83 0.18
C GLU A 51 9.31 -16.11 -0.22
N LEU A 52 10.17 -15.07 -0.23
CA LEU A 52 11.58 -15.21 -0.60
C LEU A 52 12.40 -16.07 0.38
N VAL A 53 12.08 -16.02 1.68
CA VAL A 53 12.80 -16.79 2.71
C VAL A 53 12.16 -18.16 3.00
N GLY A 54 11.15 -18.58 2.22
CA GLY A 54 10.46 -19.86 2.38
C GLY A 54 9.69 -19.98 3.70
N LEU A 55 9.22 -18.85 4.23
CA LEU A 55 8.37 -18.78 5.42
C LEU A 55 6.87 -18.75 5.09
N GLU A 56 6.53 -18.84 3.80
CA GLU A 56 5.18 -19.03 3.22
C GLU A 56 5.06 -20.40 2.55
#